data_AF-A0AAW2VDW3-F1
#
_entry.id   AF-A0AAW2VDW3-F1
#
_cell.length_a   1.000
_cell.length_b   1.000
_cell.length_c   1.000
_cell.angle_alpha   90.00
_cell.angle_beta   90.00
_cell.angle_gamma   90.00
#
_symmetry.space_group_name_H-M   'P 1'
#
loop_
_entity.id
_entity.type
_entity.pdbx_description
1 polymer ?
#
loop_
_entity_poly.entity_id
_entity_poly.type
_entity_poly.pdbx_seq_one_letter_code
_entity_poly.pdbx_strand_id
1 'polypeptide(L)'
;MQRVTEPGLWSFIWSSYTPLRVRTFVWRACHEALPTPTNLAKRNPNLSVECSICHVGEESLMHVLLRCSFARQVWALANVPTQLLSCVEESTPGWLRRVYRLGGRDTGDRILTIC
;
A
#
# COMPACT_ATOMS: atom_id res chain seq x y z
N MET A 1 -5.26 21.21 29.29
CA MET A 1 -4.69 21.31 27.93
C MET A 1 -5.00 20.02 27.18
N GLN A 2 -6.06 20.01 26.37
CA GLN A 2 -6.45 18.83 25.60
C GLN A 2 -5.47 18.65 24.44
N ARG A 3 -4.71 17.55 24.44
CA ARG A 3 -4.08 17.06 23.22
C ARG A 3 -5.18 16.39 22.40
N VAL A 4 -5.72 17.09 21.40
CA VAL A 4 -6.44 16.43 20.32
C VAL A 4 -5.40 15.56 19.61
N THR A 5 -5.34 14.28 19.96
CA THR A 5 -4.42 13.33 19.33
C THR A 5 -4.97 13.02 17.94
N GLU A 6 -4.25 13.45 16.90
CA GLU A 6 -4.50 13.02 15.52
C GLU A 6 -4.78 11.50 15.49
N PRO A 7 -5.86 11.03 14.85
CA PRO A 7 -6.14 9.60 14.75
C PRO A 7 -4.95 8.89 14.12
N GLY A 8 -4.48 7.81 14.76
CA GLY A 8 -3.42 6.98 14.18
C GLY A 8 -3.86 6.34 12.86
N LEU A 9 -2.90 5.94 12.01
CA LEU A 9 -3.15 5.25 10.73
C LEU A 9 -4.19 4.12 10.85
N TRP A 10 -4.13 3.35 11.95
CA TRP A 10 -5.07 2.27 12.21
C TRP A 10 -6.50 2.75 12.43
N SER A 11 -6.69 3.88 13.12
CA SER A 11 -8.01 4.46 13.28
C SER A 11 -8.62 4.78 11.91
N PHE A 12 -7.84 5.35 10.98
CA PHE A 12 -8.30 5.58 9.61
C PHE A 12 -8.67 4.29 8.88
N ILE A 13 -7.78 3.30 8.86
CA ILE A 13 -8.03 2.02 8.17
C ILE A 13 -9.27 1.32 8.73
N TRP A 14 -9.39 1.19 10.05
CA TRP A 14 -10.49 0.44 10.67
C TRP A 14 -11.83 1.17 10.60
N SER A 15 -11.83 2.51 10.55
CA SER A 15 -13.04 3.34 10.36
C SER A 15 -13.41 3.58 8.89
N SER A 16 -12.61 3.13 7.93
CA SER A 16 -12.90 3.29 6.51
C SER A 16 -14.17 2.55 6.09
N TYR A 17 -14.88 3.08 5.10
CA TYR A 17 -16.06 2.42 4.52
C TYR A 17 -15.66 1.34 3.49
N THR A 18 -14.82 0.39 3.92
CA THR A 18 -14.32 -0.70 3.07
C THR A 18 -14.64 -2.09 3.64
N PRO A 19 -14.78 -3.11 2.79
CA PRO A 19 -14.96 -4.49 3.24
C PRO A 19 -13.86 -4.92 4.21
N LEU A 20 -14.20 -5.76 5.20
CA LEU A 20 -13.23 -6.23 6.20
C LEU A 20 -11.99 -6.88 5.56
N ARG A 21 -12.18 -7.64 4.46
CA ARG A 21 -11.08 -8.27 3.69
C ARG A 21 -10.02 -7.25 3.24
N VAL A 22 -10.44 -6.05 2.84
CA VAL A 22 -9.56 -4.98 2.39
C VAL A 22 -8.78 -4.42 3.58
N ARG A 23 -9.48 -4.10 4.68
CA ARG A 23 -8.84 -3.63 5.92
C ARG A 23 -7.81 -4.63 6.45
N THR A 24 -8.14 -5.93 6.44
CA THR A 24 -7.21 -7.00 6.82
C THR A 24 -6.04 -7.12 5.85
N PHE A 25 -6.28 -7.05 4.54
CA PHE A 25 -5.21 -7.05 3.54
C PHE A 25 -4.23 -5.91 3.78
N VAL A 26 -4.74 -4.69 3.93
CA VAL A 26 -3.94 -3.48 4.16
C VAL A 26 -3.19 -3.53 5.50
N TRP A 27 -3.83 -4.08 6.54
CA TRP A 27 -3.14 -4.34 7.80
C TRP A 27 -1.97 -5.32 7.63
N ARG A 28 -2.17 -6.47 6.96
CA ARG A 28 -1.09 -7.43 6.68
C ARG A 28 0.01 -6.82 5.82
N ALA A 29 -0.37 -5.99 4.86
CA ALA A 29 0.51 -5.23 4.00
C ALA A 29 1.44 -4.30 4.79
N CYS A 30 0.88 -3.54 5.73
CA CYS A 30 1.64 -2.66 6.62
C CYS A 30 2.61 -3.41 7.55
N HIS A 31 2.37 -4.69 7.81
CA HIS A 31 3.20 -5.55 8.66
C HIS A 31 4.14 -6.49 7.87
N GLU A 32 4.29 -6.29 6.55
CA GLU A 32 5.05 -7.20 5.66
C GLU A 32 4.63 -8.67 5.81
N ALA A 33 3.37 -8.92 6.16
CA ALA A 33 2.85 -10.26 6.46
C ALA A 33 2.19 -10.92 5.25
N LEU A 34 2.29 -10.30 4.07
CA LEU A 34 1.82 -10.85 2.81
C LEU A 34 2.92 -11.73 2.17
N PRO A 35 2.53 -12.86 1.54
CA PRO A 35 3.48 -13.82 0.96
C PRO A 35 4.00 -13.32 -0.41
N THR A 36 4.71 -12.19 -0.41
CA THR A 36 5.41 -11.72 -1.62
C THR A 36 6.70 -12.53 -1.81
N PRO A 37 7.21 -12.68 -3.04
CA PRO A 37 8.48 -13.34 -3.31
C PRO A 37 9.63 -12.83 -2.43
N THR A 38 9.73 -11.52 -2.23
CA THR A 38 10.73 -10.92 -1.32
C THR A 38 10.57 -11.38 0.14
N ASN A 39 9.34 -11.58 0.62
CA ASN A 39 9.09 -12.06 1.97
C ASN A 39 9.30 -13.56 2.11
N LEU A 40 8.99 -14.34 1.06
CA LEU A 40 9.24 -15.77 1.02
C LEU A 40 10.74 -16.09 0.93
N ALA A 41 11.51 -15.27 0.19
CA ALA A 41 12.95 -15.40 0.07
C ALA A 41 13.69 -15.28 1.41
N LYS A 42 13.13 -14.54 2.39
CA LYS A 42 13.65 -14.50 3.78
C LYS A 42 13.73 -15.89 4.44
N ARG A 43 12.93 -16.86 3.98
CA ARG A 43 12.88 -18.25 4.48
C ARG A 43 13.45 -19.27 3.49
N ASN A 44 13.43 -18.96 2.20
CA ASN A 44 14.01 -19.79 1.15
C ASN A 44 14.81 -18.91 0.18
N PRO A 45 16.12 -18.73 0.41
CA PRO A 45 16.96 -17.81 -0.36
C PRO A 45 17.08 -18.13 -1.86
N ASN A 46 16.73 -19.34 -2.29
CA ASN A 46 16.82 -19.75 -3.69
C ASN A 46 15.58 -19.34 -4.52
N LEU A 47 14.56 -18.75 -3.89
CA LEU A 47 13.40 -18.24 -4.61
C LEU A 47 13.77 -17.00 -5.42
N SER A 48 13.36 -16.97 -6.68
CA SER A 48 13.40 -15.74 -7.46
C SER A 48 12.50 -14.69 -6.81
N VAL A 49 13.04 -13.49 -6.63
CA VAL A 49 12.32 -12.34 -6.09
C VAL A 49 11.83 -11.40 -7.19
N GLU A 50 12.05 -11.72 -8.46
CA GLU A 50 11.65 -10.88 -9.58
C GLU A 50 10.13 -10.72 -9.67
N CYS A 51 9.66 -9.52 -10.03
CA CYS A 51 8.25 -9.30 -10.30
C CYS A 51 7.74 -10.14 -11.46
N SER A 52 6.75 -10.98 -11.19
CA SER A 52 6.10 -11.86 -12.15
C SER A 52 5.24 -11.12 -13.19
N ILE A 53 4.90 -9.85 -12.92
CA ILE A 53 4.02 -9.04 -13.76
C ILE A 53 4.81 -8.16 -14.73
N CYS A 54 5.78 -7.40 -14.21
CA CYS A 54 6.54 -6.45 -15.04
C CYS A 54 7.92 -6.96 -15.42
N HIS A 55 8.41 -8.06 -14.81
CA HIS A 55 9.75 -8.60 -15.00
C HIS A 55 10.86 -7.56 -14.78
N VAL A 56 10.61 -6.60 -13.89
CA VAL A 56 11.55 -5.52 -13.56
C VAL A 56 11.60 -5.32 -12.05
N GLY A 57 12.76 -5.60 -11.46
CA GLY A 57 13.01 -5.40 -10.03
C GLY A 57 12.33 -6.45 -9.14
N GLU A 58 12.51 -6.27 -7.83
CA GLU A 58 12.03 -7.23 -6.83
C GLU A 58 10.54 -7.04 -6.52
N GLU A 59 9.80 -8.14 -6.48
CA GLU A 59 8.39 -8.25 -6.11
C GLU A 59 8.20 -8.07 -4.60
N SER A 60 8.39 -6.83 -4.18
CA SER A 60 7.94 -6.35 -2.87
C SER A 60 6.50 -5.88 -2.95
N LEU A 61 5.87 -5.76 -1.79
CA LEU A 61 4.54 -5.18 -1.68
C LEU A 61 4.47 -3.74 -2.24
N MET A 62 5.47 -2.91 -1.95
CA MET A 62 5.57 -1.56 -2.52
C MET A 62 5.76 -1.59 -4.03
N HIS A 63 6.43 -2.62 -4.55
CA HIS A 63 6.53 -2.81 -5.99
C HIS A 63 5.15 -3.13 -6.58
N VAL A 64 4.50 -4.20 -6.13
CA VAL A 64 3.21 -4.66 -6.67
C VAL A 64 2.11 -3.62 -6.50
N LEU A 65 2.13 -2.82 -5.42
CA LEU A 65 1.12 -1.79 -5.21
C LEU A 65 1.45 -0.46 -5.88
N LEU A 66 2.71 -0.07 -6.10
CA LEU A 66 3.03 1.32 -6.51
C LEU A 66 4.08 1.46 -7.59
N ARG A 67 5.17 0.69 -7.51
CA ARG A 67 6.33 0.87 -8.42
C ARG A 67 6.20 0.09 -9.72
N CYS A 68 5.46 -1.01 -9.70
CA CYS A 68 5.18 -1.85 -10.86
C CYS A 68 4.51 -1.01 -11.95
N SER A 69 4.98 -1.16 -13.19
CA SER A 69 4.39 -0.48 -14.35
C SER A 69 2.91 -0.80 -14.51
N PHE A 70 2.50 -2.04 -14.23
CA PHE A 70 1.11 -2.46 -14.22
C PHE A 70 0.30 -1.74 -13.12
N ALA A 71 0.81 -1.71 -11.89
CA ALA A 71 0.15 -1.02 -10.78
C ALA A 71 -0.09 0.46 -11.10
N ARG A 72 0.92 1.14 -11.67
CA ARG A 72 0.80 2.54 -12.11
C ARG A 72 -0.33 2.73 -13.14
N GLN A 73 -0.50 1.79 -14.06
CA GLN A 73 -1.61 1.83 -15.03
C GLN A 73 -2.96 1.67 -14.32
N VAL A 74 -3.08 0.73 -13.37
CA VAL A 74 -4.31 0.54 -12.58
C VAL A 74 -4.69 1.83 -11.85
N TRP A 75 -3.72 2.49 -11.19
CA TRP A 75 -3.99 3.75 -10.49
C TRP A 75 -4.37 4.90 -11.43
N ALA A 76 -3.76 4.97 -12.61
CA ALA A 76 -4.11 5.96 -13.62
C ALA A 76 -5.55 5.76 -14.11
N LEU A 77 -5.98 4.52 -14.35
CA LEU A 77 -7.36 4.18 -14.71
C LEU A 77 -8.36 4.48 -13.59
N ALA A 78 -7.93 4.35 -12.33
CA ALA A 78 -8.74 4.69 -11.16
C ALA A 78 -8.80 6.21 -10.86
N ASN A 79 -8.18 7.04 -11.70
CA ASN A 79 -8.12 8.49 -11.56
C ASN A 79 -7.50 8.94 -10.22
N VAL A 80 -6.49 8.22 -9.74
CA VAL A 80 -5.74 8.59 -8.54
C VAL A 80 -4.62 9.58 -8.89
N PRO A 81 -4.51 10.73 -8.19
CA PRO A 81 -3.49 11.73 -8.49
C PRO A 81 -2.07 11.15 -8.39
N THR A 82 -1.24 11.43 -9.39
CA THR A 82 0.15 10.94 -9.46
C THR A 82 1.03 11.42 -8.31
N GLN A 83 0.69 12.54 -7.65
CA GLN A 83 1.39 13.03 -6.47
C GLN A 83 1.23 12.10 -5.25
N LEU A 84 0.19 11.27 -5.22
CA LEU A 84 0.00 10.25 -4.18
C LEU A 84 0.76 8.95 -4.50
N LEU A 85 1.17 8.79 -5.76
CA LEU A 85 1.90 7.65 -6.29
C LEU A 85 3.40 7.92 -6.44
N SER A 86 3.84 9.17 -6.28
CA SER A 86 5.24 9.56 -6.39
C SER A 86 6.03 8.94 -5.23
N CYS A 87 6.70 7.83 -5.55
CA CYS A 87 7.49 7.05 -4.59
C CYS A 87 8.67 7.86 -4.06
N VAL A 88 8.52 8.35 -2.82
CA VAL A 88 9.65 8.69 -1.94
C VAL A 88 9.60 7.82 -0.67
N GLU A 89 8.54 7.03 -0.48
CA GLU A 89 8.36 6.19 0.71
C GLU A 89 8.95 4.78 0.50
N GLU A 90 9.64 4.31 1.53
CA GLU A 90 10.23 2.97 1.58
C GLU A 90 9.25 1.92 2.14
N SER A 91 8.13 2.33 2.77
CA SER A 91 7.21 1.42 3.46
C SER A 91 5.73 1.68 3.17
N THR A 92 4.93 0.61 3.21
CA THR A 92 3.46 0.66 3.04
C THR A 92 2.77 1.58 4.07
N PRO A 93 3.12 1.54 5.37
CA PRO A 93 2.52 2.46 6.35
C PRO A 93 2.86 3.93 6.08
N GLY A 94 4.09 4.22 5.62
CA GLY A 94 4.52 5.59 5.27
C GLY A 94 3.70 6.15 4.12
N TRP A 95 3.54 5.34 3.06
CA TRP A 95 2.70 5.70 1.92
C TRP A 95 1.23 5.95 2.31
N LEU A 96 0.60 5.06 3.08
CA LEU A 96 -0.80 5.27 3.48
C LEU A 96 -0.98 6.53 4.33
N ARG A 97 -0.05 6.85 5.23
CA ARG A 97 -0.10 8.10 6.00
C ARG A 97 -0.05 9.32 5.08
N ARG A 98 0.79 9.29 4.04
CA ARG A 98 0.86 10.35 3.03
C ARG A 98 -0.47 10.49 2.28
N VAL A 99 -1.06 9.38 1.86
CA VAL A 99 -2.37 9.35 1.19
C VAL A 99 -3.44 10.02 2.05
N TYR A 100 -3.60 9.58 3.30
CA TYR A 100 -4.61 10.14 4.19
C TYR A 100 -4.34 11.62 4.53
N ARG A 101 -3.07 12.03 4.60
CA ARG A 101 -2.68 13.42 4.87
C ARG A 101 -2.93 14.35 3.68
N LEU A 102 -2.58 13.94 2.46
CA LEU A 102 -2.64 14.79 1.27
C LEU A 102 -3.99 14.69 0.53
N GLY A 103 -4.55 13.49 0.46
CA GLY A 103 -5.81 13.23 -0.24
C GLY A 103 -7.05 13.29 0.65
N GLY A 104 -6.89 13.36 1.98
CA GLY A 104 -7.99 13.27 2.92
C GLY A 104 -8.58 11.86 3.03
N ARG A 105 -9.65 11.74 3.85
CA ARG A 105 -10.30 10.45 4.15
C ARG A 105 -10.92 9.81 2.91
N ASP A 106 -11.65 10.57 2.11
CA ASP A 106 -12.37 10.03 0.95
C ASP A 106 -11.41 9.45 -0.09
N THR A 107 -10.29 10.12 -0.34
CA THR A 107 -9.25 9.60 -1.25
C THR A 107 -8.56 8.38 -0.65
N GLY A 108 -8.28 8.39 0.65
CA GLY A 108 -7.73 7.23 1.35
C GLY A 108 -8.63 6.00 1.23
N ASP A 109 -9.92 6.15 1.49
CA ASP A 109 -10.89 5.06 1.42
C ASP A 109 -11.09 4.55 -0.02
N ARG A 110 -11.04 5.44 -1.03
CA ARG A 110 -11.01 5.05 -2.44
C ARG A 110 -9.76 4.25 -2.80
N ILE A 111 -8.60 4.67 -2.31
CA ILE A 111 -7.33 3.95 -2.50
C ILE A 111 -7.37 2.58 -1.84
N LEU A 112 -7.91 2.48 -0.62
CA LEU A 112 -8.09 1.18 0.04
C LEU A 112 -8.98 0.26 -0.81
N THR A 113 -10.01 0.78 -1.47
CA THR A 113 -10.94 -0.05 -2.28
C THR A 113 -10.28 -0.68 -3.51
N ILE A 114 -9.19 -0.09 -4.00
CA ILE A 114 -8.43 -0.59 -5.16
C ILE A 114 -7.39 -1.64 -4.74
N CYS A 115 -7.00 -1.66 -3.46
CA CYS A 115 -6.12 -2.65 -2.83
C CYS A 115 -6.87 -3.93 -2.46
#